data_AF-A0A958QJJ2-F1
#
_entry.id   AF-A0A958QJJ2-F1
#
_cell.length_a   1.000
_cell.length_b   1.000
_cell.length_c   1.000
_cell.angle_alpha   90.00
_cell.angle_beta   90.00
_cell.angle_gamma   90.00
#
_symmetry.space_group_name_H-M   'P 1'
#
loop_
_entity.id
_entity.type
_entity.pdbx_description
1 polymer ?
#
loop_
_entity_poly.entity_id
_entity_poly.type
_entity_poly.pdbx_seq_one_letter_code
_entity_poly.pdbx_strand_id
1 'polypeptide(L)'
;MEVIASPLHFITYLLRALETSQSLENTIRTYLQNENNDICPQLKVFYSKWQSKSLDKLDFISSDKHYRRAIFDILVMGLSGKTIYPMLKALEEEIIIACEQEIHTQAAKLPFLLLMPLLLLQTPAFLFLLFGPILQQLKEAF
;
A
#
# COMPACT_ATOMS: atom_id res chain seq x y z
N MET A 1 -3.01 1.96 3.50
CA MET A 1 -1.56 1.65 3.67
C MET A 1 -1.13 0.32 3.04
N GLU A 2 -1.60 -0.88 3.45
CA GLU A 2 -1.07 -2.15 2.87
C GLU A 2 -1.55 -2.48 1.45
N VAL A 3 -2.67 -1.91 1.01
CA VAL A 3 -3.34 -2.34 -0.23
C VAL A 3 -2.53 -2.00 -1.50
N ILE A 4 -1.86 -0.84 -1.52
CA ILE A 4 -1.17 -0.28 -2.71
C ILE A 4 0.36 -0.51 -2.66
N ALA A 5 0.95 -0.57 -1.46
CA ALA A 5 2.40 -0.74 -1.29
C ALA A 5 2.91 -2.11 -1.79
N SER A 6 2.13 -3.19 -1.58
CA SER A 6 2.50 -4.54 -2.02
C SER A 6 2.61 -4.67 -3.56
N PRO A 7 1.66 -4.15 -4.37
CA PRO A 7 1.80 -4.05 -5.83
C PRO A 7 3.06 -3.33 -6.30
N LEU A 8 3.37 -2.18 -5.69
CA LEU A 8 4.54 -1.39 -6.06
C LEU A 8 5.83 -2.16 -5.82
N HIS A 9 5.98 -2.77 -4.65
CA HIS A 9 7.15 -3.58 -4.30
C HIS A 9 7.41 -4.69 -5.34
N PHE A 10 6.36 -5.37 -5.77
CA PHE A 10 6.45 -6.43 -6.76
C PHE A 10 6.84 -5.90 -8.15
N ILE A 11 6.25 -4.79 -8.62
CA ILE A 11 6.61 -4.19 -9.91
C ILE A 11 8.07 -3.72 -9.90
N THR A 12 8.52 -3.04 -8.85
CA THR A 12 9.91 -2.59 -8.75
C THR A 12 10.89 -3.77 -8.75
N TYR A 13 10.54 -4.87 -8.07
CA TYR A 13 11.33 -6.11 -8.12
C TYR A 13 11.40 -6.69 -9.54
N LEU A 14 10.27 -6.75 -10.24
CA LEU A 14 10.19 -7.21 -11.63
C LEU A 14 11.01 -6.34 -12.59
N LEU A 15 10.88 -5.00 -12.48
CA LEU A 15 11.61 -4.06 -13.34
C LEU A 15 13.12 -4.22 -13.19
N ARG A 16 13.63 -4.31 -11.96
CA ARG A 16 15.06 -4.57 -11.70
C ARG A 16 15.54 -5.90 -12.30
N ALA A 17 14.71 -6.93 -12.23
CA ALA A 17 15.05 -8.22 -12.81
C ALA A 17 15.07 -8.19 -14.36
N LEU A 18 14.15 -7.43 -14.97
CA LEU A 18 14.15 -7.22 -16.42
C LEU A 18 15.37 -6.41 -16.88
N GLU A 19 15.78 -5.40 -16.11
CA GLU A 19 17.00 -4.61 -16.38
C GLU A 19 18.27 -5.47 -16.33
N THR A 20 18.28 -6.49 -15.47
CA THR A 20 19.38 -7.46 -15.36
C THR A 20 19.26 -8.64 -16.33
N SER A 21 18.34 -8.57 -17.30
CA SER A 21 18.09 -9.62 -18.32
C SER A 21 17.72 -10.99 -17.73
N GLN A 22 17.14 -11.01 -16.53
CA GLN A 22 16.66 -12.25 -15.93
C GLN A 22 15.34 -12.69 -16.57
N SER A 23 15.10 -14.00 -16.63
CA SER A 23 13.83 -14.53 -17.11
C SER A 23 12.72 -14.22 -16.11
N LEU A 24 11.57 -13.79 -16.64
CA LEU A 24 10.40 -13.43 -15.85
C LEU A 24 9.95 -14.57 -14.93
N GLU A 25 10.02 -15.82 -15.41
CA GLU A 25 9.70 -17.01 -14.62
C GLU A 25 10.63 -17.20 -13.42
N ASN A 26 11.93 -17.02 -13.62
CA ASN A 26 12.90 -17.17 -12.53
C ASN A 26 12.73 -16.05 -11.49
N THR A 27 12.43 -14.83 -11.94
CA THR A 27 12.13 -13.69 -11.08
C THR A 27 10.89 -13.94 -10.22
N ILE A 28 9.79 -14.40 -10.82
CA ILE A 28 8.55 -14.72 -10.09
C ILE A 28 8.81 -15.81 -9.05
N ARG A 29 9.54 -16.86 -9.43
CA ARG A 29 9.89 -17.95 -8.52
C ARG A 29 10.73 -17.48 -7.34
N THR A 30 11.75 -16.65 -7.61
CA THR A 30 12.64 -16.09 -6.58
C THR A 30 11.86 -15.17 -5.64
N TYR A 31 10.97 -14.34 -6.19
CA TYR A 31 10.10 -13.48 -5.39
C TYR A 31 9.20 -14.30 -4.45
N LEU A 32 8.56 -15.35 -4.96
CA LEU A 32 7.69 -16.23 -4.17
C LEU A 32 8.42 -17.01 -3.06
N GLN A 33 9.74 -17.18 -3.16
CA GLN A 33 10.57 -17.85 -2.16
C GLN A 33 11.05 -16.89 -1.07
N ASN A 34 11.39 -15.65 -1.43
CA ASN A 34 12.01 -14.69 -0.54
C ASN A 34 11.00 -13.79 0.19
N GLU A 35 9.82 -13.58 -0.40
CA GLU A 35 8.86 -12.59 0.06
C GLU A 35 7.51 -13.24 0.43
N ASN A 36 6.90 -12.75 1.51
CA ASN A 36 5.57 -13.18 1.95
C ASN A 36 4.63 -11.98 2.08
N ASN A 37 4.30 -11.38 0.94
CA ASN A 37 3.44 -10.21 0.83
C ASN A 37 2.00 -10.60 0.47
N ASP A 38 1.05 -9.66 0.61
CA ASP A 38 -0.38 -9.87 0.31
C ASP A 38 -0.67 -10.26 -1.15
N ILE A 39 0.27 -10.05 -2.07
CA ILE A 39 0.20 -10.51 -3.46
C ILE A 39 0.65 -11.97 -3.63
N CYS A 40 1.49 -12.51 -2.74
CA CYS A 40 2.06 -13.84 -2.88
C CYS A 40 1.01 -14.97 -3.00
N PRO A 41 -0.11 -14.98 -2.25
CA PRO A 41 -1.16 -15.99 -2.43
C PRO A 41 -1.76 -15.96 -3.84
N GLN A 42 -2.04 -14.76 -4.37
CA GLN A 42 -2.62 -14.57 -5.70
C GLN A 42 -1.62 -14.95 -6.79
N LEU A 43 -0.35 -14.58 -6.61
CA LEU A 43 0.74 -14.90 -7.53
C LEU A 43 1.05 -16.41 -7.57
N LYS A 44 0.94 -17.12 -6.44
CA LYS A 44 1.06 -18.60 -6.39
C LYS A 44 -0.05 -19.29 -7.19
N VAL A 45 -1.29 -18.83 -7.04
CA VAL A 45 -2.44 -19.34 -7.81
C VAL A 45 -2.30 -19.02 -9.29
N PHE A 46 -1.80 -17.83 -9.63
CA PHE A 46 -1.51 -17.45 -11.01
C PHE A 46 -0.47 -18.37 -11.63
N TYR A 47 0.67 -18.53 -10.95
CA TYR A 47 1.81 -19.29 -11.47
C TYR A 47 1.47 -20.78 -11.64
N SER A 48 0.71 -21.38 -10.72
CA SER A 48 0.27 -22.77 -10.85
C SER A 48 -0.71 -22.98 -12.01
N LYS A 49 -1.62 -22.03 -12.25
CA LYS A 49 -2.54 -22.07 -13.40
C LYS A 49 -1.83 -21.83 -14.74
N TRP A 50 -0.80 -20.97 -14.75
CA TRP A 50 0.05 -20.77 -15.91
C TRP A 50 0.77 -22.07 -16.29
N GLN A 51 1.39 -22.75 -15.32
CA GLN A 51 2.07 -24.02 -15.55
C GLN A 51 1.14 -25.12 -16.06
N SER A 52 -0.11 -25.18 -15.59
CA SER A 52 -1.08 -26.18 -16.04
C SER A 52 -1.72 -25.89 -17.40
N LYS A 53 -1.33 -24.80 -18.07
CA LYS A 53 -1.91 -24.31 -19.35
C LYS A 53 -3.43 -24.10 -19.32
N SER A 54 -4.04 -24.07 -18.13
CA SER A 54 -5.48 -23.87 -17.92
C SER A 54 -5.76 -22.40 -17.63
N LEU A 55 -5.59 -21.54 -18.63
CA LEU A 55 -5.84 -20.09 -18.54
C LEU A 55 -7.29 -19.68 -18.89
N ASP A 56 -8.20 -20.63 -19.07
CA ASP A 56 -9.50 -20.41 -19.73
C ASP A 56 -10.46 -19.41 -19.07
N LYS A 57 -10.15 -18.92 -17.87
CA LYS A 57 -10.59 -17.64 -17.31
C LYS A 57 -9.85 -17.45 -16.01
N LEU A 58 -8.84 -16.59 -16.02
CA LEU A 58 -8.34 -16.02 -14.77
C LEU A 58 -9.41 -15.07 -14.24
N ASP A 59 -10.45 -15.65 -13.64
CA ASP A 59 -11.35 -14.94 -12.72
C ASP A 59 -10.54 -14.62 -11.46
N PHE A 60 -9.54 -13.72 -11.58
CA PHE A 60 -8.94 -13.07 -10.44
C PHE A 60 -10.00 -12.12 -9.86
N ILE A 61 -10.84 -12.77 -9.06
CA ILE A 61 -11.86 -12.32 -8.12
C ILE A 61 -11.83 -10.82 -7.81
N SER A 62 -12.99 -10.21 -8.10
CA SER A 62 -13.63 -9.10 -7.38
C SER A 62 -12.84 -7.79 -7.22
N SER A 63 -13.18 -6.85 -8.12
CA SER A 63 -13.52 -5.43 -7.89
C SER A 63 -12.63 -4.49 -7.06
N ASP A 64 -11.79 -4.93 -6.12
CA ASP A 64 -11.18 -4.02 -5.13
C ASP A 64 -9.73 -3.61 -5.43
N LYS A 65 -9.06 -4.23 -6.41
CA LYS A 65 -7.62 -4.00 -6.62
C LYS A 65 -7.25 -3.89 -8.10
N HIS A 66 -7.68 -2.79 -8.73
CA HIS A 66 -7.42 -2.46 -10.15
C HIS A 66 -5.96 -2.68 -10.56
N TYR A 67 -5.00 -2.20 -9.77
CA TYR A 67 -3.57 -2.35 -10.05
C TYR A 67 -3.09 -3.80 -10.07
N ARG A 68 -3.65 -4.68 -9.22
CA ARG A 68 -3.27 -6.09 -9.21
C ARG A 68 -3.69 -6.80 -10.48
N ARG A 69 -4.89 -6.49 -10.97
CA ARG A 69 -5.37 -7.02 -12.25
C ARG A 69 -4.45 -6.59 -13.40
N ALA A 70 -4.11 -5.31 -13.46
CA ALA A 70 -3.19 -4.79 -14.48
C ALA A 70 -1.83 -5.50 -14.44
N ILE A 71 -1.27 -5.74 -13.24
CA ILE A 71 -0.02 -6.52 -13.09
C ILE A 71 -0.17 -7.92 -13.70
N PHE A 72 -1.23 -8.66 -13.36
CA PHE A 72 -1.43 -10.03 -13.86
C PHE A 72 -1.61 -10.05 -15.38
N ASP A 73 -2.36 -9.10 -15.94
CA ASP A 73 -2.55 -8.97 -17.38
C ASP A 73 -1.21 -8.72 -18.10
N ILE A 74 -0.37 -7.85 -17.54
CA ILE A 74 0.99 -7.60 -18.05
C ILE A 74 1.87 -8.86 -17.92
N LEU A 75 1.80 -9.58 -16.81
CA LEU A 75 2.54 -10.83 -16.63
C LEU A 75 2.16 -11.90 -17.66
N VAL A 76 0.88 -12.06 -17.99
CA VAL A 76 0.43 -12.99 -19.04
C VAL A 76 1.07 -12.61 -20.38
N MET A 77 1.10 -11.32 -20.72
CA MET A 77 1.76 -10.86 -21.94
C MET A 77 3.27 -11.15 -21.93
N GLY A 78 3.94 -10.94 -20.80
CA GLY A 78 5.38 -11.15 -20.65
C GLY A 78 5.78 -12.62 -20.73
N LEU A 79 5.01 -13.49 -20.08
CA LEU A 79 5.21 -14.94 -20.15
C LEU A 79 4.88 -15.49 -21.55
N SER A 80 4.06 -14.79 -22.32
CA SER A 80 3.80 -15.08 -23.74
C SER A 80 4.88 -14.54 -24.69
N GLY A 81 5.99 -13.98 -24.17
CA GLY A 81 7.12 -13.50 -24.96
C GLY A 81 6.98 -12.07 -25.50
N LYS A 82 5.98 -11.30 -25.07
CA LYS A 82 5.85 -9.89 -25.46
C LYS A 82 6.72 -8.99 -24.57
N THR A 83 7.11 -7.84 -25.11
CA THR A 83 7.84 -6.81 -24.35
C THR A 83 6.89 -6.14 -23.35
N ILE A 84 7.21 -6.26 -22.05
CA ILE A 84 6.37 -5.74 -20.96
C ILE A 84 6.99 -4.59 -20.18
N TYR A 85 8.27 -4.30 -20.39
CA TYR A 85 8.98 -3.25 -19.67
C TYR A 85 8.28 -1.88 -19.72
N PRO A 86 7.89 -1.33 -20.89
CA PRO A 86 7.24 -0.01 -20.92
C PRO A 86 5.87 -0.01 -20.22
N MET A 87 5.13 -1.13 -20.27
CA MET A 87 3.83 -1.26 -19.59
C MET A 87 4.00 -1.35 -18.07
N LEU A 88 4.99 -2.11 -17.59
CA LEU A 88 5.33 -2.17 -16.17
C LEU A 88 5.79 -0.81 -15.65
N LYS A 89 6.57 -0.06 -16.45
CA LYS A 89 7.07 1.25 -16.05
C LYS A 89 5.96 2.29 -15.94
N ALA A 90 5.05 2.32 -16.90
CA ALA A 90 3.86 3.17 -16.84
C ALA A 90 2.99 2.84 -15.61
N LEU A 91 2.78 1.54 -15.35
CA LEU A 91 2.01 1.10 -14.18
C LEU A 91 2.70 1.44 -12.86
N GLU A 92 4.03 1.37 -12.80
CA GLU A 92 4.81 1.81 -11.64
C GLU A 92 4.55 3.29 -11.33
N GLU A 93 4.63 4.15 -12.35
CA GLU A 93 4.42 5.59 -12.23
C GLU A 93 2.99 5.91 -11.77
N GLU A 94 1.98 5.26 -12.35
CA GLU A 94 0.59 5.40 -11.92
C GLU A 94 0.38 5.02 -10.45
N ILE A 95 1.02 3.94 -9.99
CA ILE A 95 0.92 3.49 -8.60
C ILE A 95 1.65 4.46 -7.66
N ILE A 96 2.80 4.99 -8.06
CA ILE A 96 3.53 6.01 -7.28
C ILE A 96 2.65 7.25 -7.10
N ILE A 97 2.06 7.77 -8.17
CA ILE A 97 1.16 8.93 -8.11
C ILE A 97 -0.03 8.66 -7.18
N ALA A 98 -0.64 7.47 -7.27
CA ALA A 98 -1.74 7.09 -6.38
C ALA A 98 -1.31 7.00 -4.91
N CYS A 99 -0.12 6.44 -4.65
CA CYS A 99 0.46 6.40 -3.30
C CYS A 99 0.71 7.81 -2.75
N GLU A 100 1.28 8.71 -3.55
CA GLU A 100 1.51 10.10 -3.14
C GLU A 100 0.20 10.81 -2.79
N GLN A 101 -0.85 10.61 -3.59
CA GLN A 101 -2.18 11.15 -3.31
C GLN A 101 -2.79 10.58 -2.01
N GLU A 102 -2.64 9.28 -1.75
CA GLU A 102 -3.07 8.67 -0.47
C GLU A 102 -2.30 9.30 0.69
N ILE A 103 -0.98 9.43 0.58
CA ILE A 103 -0.14 10.05 1.61
C ILE A 103 -0.58 11.49 1.87
N HIS A 104 -0.74 12.32 0.84
CA HIS A 104 -1.19 13.70 1.00
C HIS A 104 -2.56 13.78 1.68
N THR A 105 -3.49 12.91 1.29
CA THR A 105 -4.84 12.87 1.88
C THR A 105 -4.80 12.48 3.35
N GLN A 106 -3.98 11.52 3.74
CA GLN A 106 -3.84 11.11 5.14
C GLN A 106 -3.05 12.12 5.97
N ALA A 107 -1.99 12.70 5.40
CA ALA A 107 -1.20 13.76 6.02
C ALA A 107 -2.06 15.00 6.31
N ALA A 108 -2.97 15.35 5.41
CA ALA A 108 -3.91 16.47 5.62
C ALA A 108 -4.89 16.23 6.79
N LYS A 109 -5.21 14.97 7.10
CA LYS A 109 -6.09 14.60 8.23
C LYS A 109 -5.37 14.58 9.57
N LEU A 110 -4.06 14.38 9.56
CA LEU A 110 -3.24 14.21 10.76
C LEU A 110 -3.38 15.36 11.77
N PRO A 111 -3.35 16.65 11.35
CA PRO A 111 -3.51 17.77 12.28
C PRO A 111 -4.84 17.72 13.04
N PHE A 112 -5.93 17.36 12.37
CA PHE A 112 -7.25 17.26 12.99
C PHE A 112 -7.34 16.09 13.97
N LEU A 113 -6.73 14.96 13.63
CA LEU A 113 -6.61 13.82 14.53
C LEU A 113 -5.80 14.15 15.79
N LEU A 114 -4.78 14.99 15.67
CA LEU A 114 -3.94 15.44 16.79
C LEU A 114 -4.60 16.54 17.63
N LEU A 115 -5.50 17.35 17.05
CA LEU A 115 -6.24 18.37 17.79
C LEU A 115 -7.18 17.77 18.85
N MET A 116 -7.82 16.63 18.58
CA MET A 116 -8.73 15.98 19.53
C MET A 116 -8.06 15.62 20.88
N PRO A 117 -6.94 14.87 20.93
CA PRO A 117 -6.25 14.59 22.19
C PRO A 117 -5.66 15.86 22.82
N LEU A 118 -5.21 16.81 22.01
CA LEU A 118 -4.68 18.08 22.51
C LEU A 118 -5.77 18.90 23.23
N LEU A 119 -6.99 18.97 22.70
CA LEU A 119 -8.13 19.64 23.33
C LEU A 119 -8.54 18.99 24.65
N LEU A 120 -8.51 17.65 24.71
CA LEU A 120 -8.79 16.90 25.94
C LEU A 120 -7.77 17.20 27.05
N LEU A 121 -6.51 17.44 26.70
CA LEU A 121 -5.47 17.81 27.67
C LEU A 121 -5.50 19.31 28.01
N GLN A 122 -5.82 20.14 27.02
CA GLN A 122 -5.83 21.59 27.14
C GLN A 122 -6.96 22.06 28.08
N THR A 123 -8.16 21.49 27.96
CA THR A 123 -9.34 21.90 28.74
C THR A 123 -9.14 21.80 30.25
N PRO A 124 -8.69 20.67 30.84
CA PRO A 124 -8.45 20.59 32.28
C PRO A 124 -7.32 21.53 32.74
N ALA A 125 -6.27 21.72 31.93
CA ALA A 125 -5.19 22.66 32.26
C ALA A 125 -5.73 24.11 32.39
N PHE A 126 -6.59 24.54 31.47
CA PHE A 126 -7.25 25.85 31.56
C PHE A 126 -8.22 25.94 32.74
N LEU A 127 -8.96 24.87 33.06
CA LEU A 127 -9.81 24.84 34.26
C LEU A 127 -8.98 25.00 35.55
N PHE A 128 -7.86 24.31 35.67
CA PHE A 128 -6.95 24.47 36.82
C PHE A 128 -6.40 25.89 36.94
N LEU A 129 -6.02 26.50 35.81
CA LEU A 129 -5.49 27.86 35.80
C LEU A 129 -6.55 28.90 36.22
N LEU A 130 -7.80 28.70 35.80
CA LEU A 130 -8.89 29.63 36.08
C LEU A 130 -9.47 29.45 37.50
N PHE A 131 -9.66 28.21 37.94
CA PHE A 131 -10.25 27.90 39.25
C PHE A 131 -9.22 27.80 40.38
N GLY A 132 -7.95 27.59 40.08
CA GLY A 132 -6.89 27.49 41.09
C GLY A 132 -6.82 28.69 42.04
N PRO A 133 -6.73 29.93 41.53
CA PRO A 133 -6.71 31.13 42.36
C PRO A 133 -8.02 31.34 43.15
N ILE A 134 -9.17 31.03 42.53
CA ILE A 134 -10.48 31.16 43.16
C ILE A 134 -10.59 30.21 44.36
N LEU A 135 -10.13 28.96 44.20
CA LEU A 135 -10.11 27.97 45.28
C LEU A 135 -9.14 28.35 46.41
N GLN A 136 -8.01 28.99 46.09
CA GLN A 136 -7.08 29.51 47.11
C GLN A 136 -7.74 30.64 47.93
N GLN A 137 -8.36 31.61 47.26
CA GLN A 137 -9.05 32.72 47.96
C GLN A 137 -10.23 32.24 48.81
N LEU A 138 -11.01 31.27 48.32
CA LEU A 138 -12.11 30.66 49.09
C LEU A 138 -11.60 29.94 50.35
N LYS A 139 -10.42 29.33 50.27
CA LYS A 139 -9.80 28.62 51.40
C LYS A 139 -9.19 29.57 52.44
N GLU A 140 -8.77 30.77 52.03
CA GLU A 140 -8.30 31.80 52.95
C GLU A 140 -9.45 32.58 53.60
N ALA A 141 -10.64 32.60 52.97
CA ALA A 141 -11.82 33.30 53.44
C ALA A 141 -12.70 32.48 54.43
N PHE A 142 -12.46 31.18 54.57
CA PHE A 142 -13.12 30.27 55.53
C PHE A 142 -12.13 29.77 56.57
#